data_AF-A0A9W4GPU5-F1
#
_entry.id   AF-A0A9W4GPU5-F1
#
_cell.length_a   1.000
_cell.length_b   1.000
_cell.length_c   1.000
_cell.angle_alpha   90.00
_cell.angle_beta   90.00
_cell.angle_gamma   90.00
#
_symmetry.space_group_name_H-M   'P 1'
#
loop_
_entity.id
_entity.type
_entity.pdbx_description
1 polymer ?
#
loop_
_entity_poly.entity_id
_entity_poly.type
_entity_poly.pdbx_seq_one_letter_code
_entity_poly.pdbx_strand_id
1 'polypeptide(L)'
;MTPRERRAALQVAARAVNTAECLDLLRMLGLAPMAEQGSERRGGIAPDASAGHQRGCRCDACKAAAAARSAAWRDKVHGDAEAADRAGHGKQGTYKNYGCRCDRCLAAHDAHLAARRARRATRAADGTAVPR
;
A
#
# COMPACT_ATOMS: atom_id res chain seq x y z
N MET A 1 -31.20 5.46 14.55
CA MET A 1 -30.83 4.11 14.09
C MET A 1 -29.81 3.52 15.07
N THR A 2 -30.10 2.34 15.61
CA THR A 2 -29.23 1.64 16.56
C THR A 2 -28.03 0.99 15.84
N PRO A 3 -26.94 0.65 16.55
CA PRO A 3 -25.81 -0.07 15.96
C PRO A 3 -26.22 -1.40 15.30
N ARG A 4 -27.26 -2.06 15.83
CA ARG A 4 -27.81 -3.31 15.30
C ARG A 4 -28.54 -3.09 13.97
N GLU A 5 -29.38 -2.06 13.88
CA GLU A 5 -30.07 -1.67 12.64
C GLU A 5 -29.07 -1.26 11.56
N ARG A 6 -28.02 -0.51 11.93
CA ARG A 6 -26.94 -0.12 11.01
C ARG A 6 -26.25 -1.32 10.40
N ARG A 7 -25.96 -2.34 11.21
CA ARG A 7 -25.29 -3.56 10.75
C ARG A 7 -26.17 -4.37 9.79
N ALA A 8 -27.47 -4.49 10.08
CA ALA A 8 -28.41 -5.16 9.18
C ALA A 8 -28.52 -4.43 7.83
N ALA A 9 -28.58 -3.10 7.84
CA ALA A 9 -28.61 -2.29 6.64
C ALA A 9 -27.35 -2.45 5.77
N LEU A 10 -26.16 -2.55 6.40
CA LEU A 10 -24.91 -2.84 5.69
C LEU A 10 -24.86 -4.25 5.09
N GLN A 11 -25.49 -5.24 5.73
CA GLN A 11 -25.59 -6.59 5.17
C GLN A 11 -26.47 -6.66 3.91
N VAL A 12 -27.49 -5.80 3.81
CA VAL A 12 -28.29 -5.66 2.60
C VAL A 12 -27.48 -5.02 1.48
N ALA A 13 -26.77 -3.92 1.75
CA ALA A 13 -25.92 -3.25 0.76
C ALA A 13 -24.75 -4.15 0.28
N ALA A 14 -24.26 -5.06 1.12
CA ALA A 14 -23.22 -6.03 0.76
C ALA A 14 -23.65 -7.08 -0.28
N ARG A 15 -24.96 -7.18 -0.59
CA ARG A 15 -25.49 -8.07 -1.64
C ARG A 15 -25.62 -7.40 -3.01
N ALA A 16 -25.28 -6.11 -3.14
CA ALA A 16 -25.30 -5.41 -4.41
C ALA A 16 -24.36 -6.07 -5.43
N VAL A 17 -24.80 -6.21 -6.68
CA VAL A 17 -23.99 -6.79 -7.77
C VAL A 17 -22.97 -5.80 -8.31
N ASN A 18 -23.15 -4.49 -8.08
CA ASN A 18 -22.19 -3.47 -8.49
C ASN A 18 -22.19 -2.25 -7.56
N THR A 19 -21.25 -1.33 -7.83
CA THR A 19 -21.03 -0.14 -7.02
C THR A 19 -22.19 0.85 -7.08
N ALA A 20 -22.84 1.01 -8.24
CA ALA A 20 -23.96 1.93 -8.38
C ALA A 20 -25.16 1.50 -7.52
N GLU A 21 -25.51 0.21 -7.58
CA GLU A 21 -26.58 -0.38 -6.78
C GLU A 21 -26.29 -0.31 -5.27
N CYS A 22 -25.04 -0.53 -4.85
CA CYS A 22 -24.65 -0.39 -3.45
C CYS A 22 -24.88 1.05 -2.94
N LEU A 23 -24.53 2.05 -3.75
CA LEU A 23 -24.73 3.46 -3.41
C LEU A 23 -26.22 3.83 -3.35
N ASP A 24 -27.03 3.31 -4.26
CA ASP A 24 -28.48 3.53 -4.24
C ASP A 24 -29.15 2.88 -3.02
N LEU A 25 -28.78 1.64 -2.67
CA LEU A 25 -29.27 0.97 -1.46
C LEU A 25 -28.89 1.74 -0.19
N LEU A 26 -27.65 2.23 -0.10
CA LEU A 26 -27.22 3.06 1.03
C LEU A 26 -28.01 4.37 1.11
N ARG A 27 -28.30 5.00 -0.04
CA ARG A 27 -29.14 6.22 -0.12
C ARG A 27 -30.56 5.95 0.37
N MET A 28 -31.19 4.88 -0.09
CA MET A 28 -32.54 4.48 0.36
C MET A 28 -32.59 4.20 1.86
N LEU A 29 -31.52 3.67 2.44
CA LEU A 29 -31.42 3.35 3.86
C LEU A 29 -31.06 4.57 4.74
N GLY A 30 -30.88 5.75 4.15
CA GLY A 30 -30.40 6.95 4.88
C GLY A 30 -28.96 6.81 5.39
N LEU A 31 -28.20 5.89 4.80
CA LEU A 31 -26.80 5.60 5.12
C LEU A 31 -25.83 6.05 4.05
N ALA A 32 -26.35 6.66 2.98
CA ALA A 32 -25.49 7.30 1.99
C ALA A 32 -24.57 8.26 2.75
N PRO A 33 -23.25 8.17 2.53
CA PRO A 33 -22.36 9.20 3.02
C PRO A 33 -22.90 10.52 2.45
N MET A 34 -23.32 11.43 3.33
CA MET A 34 -23.74 12.76 2.92
C MET A 34 -22.51 13.46 2.33
N ALA A 35 -22.32 13.27 1.03
CA ALA A 35 -21.13 13.72 0.31
C ALA A 35 -21.13 15.23 0.04
N GLU A 36 -22.22 15.94 0.32
CA GLU A 36 -22.43 17.27 -0.26
C GLU A 36 -22.00 18.44 0.63
N GLN A 37 -21.62 18.27 1.90
CA GLN A 37 -21.36 19.44 2.78
C GLN A 37 -20.14 19.34 3.72
N GLY A 38 -19.29 18.31 3.59
CA GLY A 38 -18.19 18.05 4.52
C GLY A 38 -16.77 18.09 3.95
N SER A 39 -16.59 18.24 2.64
CA SER A 39 -15.27 18.09 1.99
C SER A 39 -14.41 19.37 1.97
N GLU A 40 -14.98 20.54 2.29
CA GLU A 40 -14.22 21.80 2.25
C GLU A 40 -13.31 22.04 3.46
N ARG A 41 -13.57 21.43 4.64
CA ARG A 41 -12.77 21.69 5.85
C ARG A 41 -11.83 20.55 6.27
N ARG A 42 -11.86 19.41 5.58
CA ARG A 42 -10.80 18.38 5.65
C ARG A 42 -10.44 17.93 4.25
N GLY A 43 -9.85 18.87 3.50
CA GLY A 43 -8.96 18.60 2.38
C GLY A 43 -9.47 17.57 1.38
N GLY A 44 -10.29 18.04 0.44
CA GLY A 44 -10.26 17.52 -0.93
C GLY A 44 -8.85 17.67 -1.51
N ILE A 45 -7.92 16.83 -1.06
CA ILE A 45 -6.75 16.50 -1.87
C ILE A 45 -7.33 15.58 -2.92
N ALA A 46 -7.34 15.98 -4.20
CA ALA A 46 -7.28 15.01 -5.28
C ALA A 46 -5.98 14.23 -5.03
N PRO A 47 -6.02 13.08 -4.34
CA PRO A 47 -4.80 12.47 -3.89
C PRO A 47 -4.24 11.85 -5.15
N ASP A 48 -3.07 12.33 -5.57
CA ASP A 48 -2.14 11.59 -6.39
C ASP A 48 -2.49 10.09 -6.32
N ALA A 49 -3.06 9.51 -7.39
CA ALA A 49 -3.69 8.18 -7.34
C ALA A 49 -2.75 7.11 -6.74
N SER A 50 -1.47 7.45 -6.83
CA SER A 50 -0.31 6.90 -6.18
C SER A 50 -0.39 6.76 -4.63
N ALA A 51 -0.89 7.73 -3.86
CA ALA A 51 -1.13 7.65 -2.42
C ALA A 51 -2.42 6.86 -2.07
N GLY A 52 -3.42 6.90 -2.94
CA GLY A 52 -4.62 6.06 -2.81
C GLY A 52 -4.27 4.58 -2.76
N HIS A 53 -3.37 4.12 -3.64
CA HIS A 53 -2.88 2.74 -3.64
C HIS A 53 -2.13 2.36 -2.34
N GLN A 54 -1.34 3.29 -1.78
CA GLN A 54 -0.61 3.07 -0.51
C GLN A 54 -1.56 2.94 0.68
N ARG A 55 -2.70 3.65 0.66
CA ARG A 55 -3.78 3.55 1.66
C ARG A 55 -4.72 2.36 1.47
N GLY A 56 -4.44 1.49 0.49
CA GLY A 56 -5.18 0.25 0.27
C GLY A 56 -6.22 0.28 -0.84
N CYS A 57 -6.40 1.41 -1.55
CA CYS A 57 -7.28 1.44 -2.72
C CYS A 57 -6.73 0.54 -3.84
N ARG A 58 -7.64 -0.15 -4.53
CA ARG A 58 -7.33 -1.10 -5.60
C ARG A 58 -8.08 -0.80 -6.90
N CYS A 59 -8.68 0.38 -7.04
CA CYS A 59 -9.26 0.79 -8.32
C CYS A 59 -8.18 0.89 -9.41
N ASP A 60 -8.59 0.83 -10.66
CA ASP A 60 -7.65 0.77 -11.79
C ASP A 60 -6.81 2.04 -11.93
N ALA A 61 -7.38 3.20 -11.63
CA ALA A 61 -6.63 4.46 -11.58
C ALA A 61 -5.48 4.41 -10.55
N CYS A 62 -5.73 3.86 -9.35
CA CYS A 62 -4.70 3.71 -8.31
C CYS A 62 -3.64 2.65 -8.70
N LYS A 63 -4.05 1.54 -9.32
CA LYS A 63 -3.13 0.52 -9.83
C LYS A 63 -2.23 1.09 -10.93
N ALA A 64 -2.81 1.79 -11.90
CA ALA A 64 -2.09 2.43 -13.01
C ALA A 64 -1.06 3.44 -12.48
N ALA A 65 -1.45 4.30 -11.54
CA ALA A 65 -0.54 5.25 -10.92
C ALA A 65 0.60 4.58 -10.14
N ALA A 66 0.31 3.49 -9.42
CA ALA A 66 1.35 2.70 -8.75
C ALA A 66 2.32 2.07 -9.75
N ALA A 67 1.80 1.50 -10.84
CA ALA A 67 2.60 0.91 -11.91
C ALA A 67 3.51 1.94 -12.58
N ALA A 68 2.97 3.12 -12.93
CA ALA A 68 3.73 4.22 -13.53
C ALA A 68 4.86 4.70 -12.62
N ARG A 69 4.59 4.87 -11.32
CA ARG A 69 5.62 5.21 -10.33
C ARG A 69 6.71 4.14 -10.23
N SER A 70 6.32 2.86 -10.22
CA SER A 70 7.27 1.74 -10.16
C SER A 70 8.10 1.61 -11.43
N ALA A 71 7.57 1.99 -12.60
CA ALA A 71 8.34 2.09 -13.84
C ALA A 71 9.37 3.23 -13.74
N ALA A 72 8.92 4.45 -13.41
CA ALA A 72 9.81 5.61 -13.28
C ALA A 72 10.93 5.40 -12.23
N TRP A 73 10.63 4.72 -11.13
CA TRP A 73 11.66 4.35 -10.16
C TRP A 73 12.68 3.35 -10.73
N ARG A 74 12.23 2.32 -11.46
CA ARG A 74 13.13 1.36 -12.13
C ARG A 74 14.01 2.06 -13.16
N ASP A 75 13.42 2.95 -13.97
CA ASP A 75 14.18 3.71 -14.98
C ASP A 75 15.24 4.59 -14.31
N LYS A 76 14.87 5.29 -13.23
CA LYS A 76 15.83 6.08 -12.45
C LYS A 76 16.96 5.24 -11.86
N VAL A 77 16.62 4.09 -11.28
CA VAL A 77 17.57 3.25 -10.55
C VAL A 77 18.47 2.45 -11.48
N HIS A 78 17.96 2.01 -12.63
CA HIS A 78 18.72 1.25 -13.63
C HIS A 78 19.40 2.14 -14.68
N GLY A 79 18.94 3.37 -14.85
CA GLY A 79 19.53 4.33 -15.80
C GLY A 79 20.86 4.93 -15.35
N ASP A 80 21.25 4.79 -14.08
CA ASP A 80 22.52 5.29 -13.53
C ASP A 80 23.30 4.13 -12.88
N ALA A 81 24.02 3.37 -13.71
CA ALA A 81 24.85 2.26 -13.24
C ALA A 81 25.95 2.72 -12.27
N GLU A 82 26.50 3.92 -12.48
CA GLU A 82 27.56 4.50 -11.64
C GLU A 82 27.07 4.94 -10.26
N ALA A 83 25.76 5.16 -10.06
CA ALA A 83 25.22 5.50 -8.75
C ALA A 83 25.52 4.40 -7.71
N ALA A 84 25.53 3.13 -8.12
CA ALA A 84 25.91 2.03 -7.25
C ALA A 84 27.39 2.08 -6.87
N ASP A 85 28.27 2.45 -7.81
CA ASP A 85 29.71 2.62 -7.57
C ASP A 85 29.96 3.76 -6.57
N ARG A 86 29.31 4.91 -6.76
CA ARG A 86 29.41 6.07 -5.84
C ARG A 86 28.89 5.75 -4.44
N ALA A 87 27.81 4.96 -4.32
CA ALA A 87 27.25 4.54 -3.04
C ALA A 87 28.09 3.46 -2.32
N GLY A 88 28.92 2.75 -3.08
CA GLY A 88 29.75 1.63 -2.64
C GLY A 88 28.97 0.31 -2.60
N HIS A 89 29.57 -0.74 -3.18
CA HIS A 89 29.03 -2.10 -3.22
C HIS A 89 29.08 -2.82 -1.88
N GLY A 90 28.37 -3.95 -1.77
CA GLY A 90 28.40 -4.82 -0.58
C GLY A 90 27.50 -4.36 0.56
N LYS A 91 26.55 -3.45 0.31
CA LYS A 91 25.59 -2.97 1.29
C LYS A 91 24.17 -3.33 0.86
N GLN A 92 23.32 -3.68 1.82
CA GLN A 92 21.89 -3.92 1.55
C GLN A 92 21.20 -2.67 0.95
N GLY A 93 21.63 -1.47 1.38
CA GLY A 93 21.13 -0.21 0.83
C GLY A 93 21.45 -0.03 -0.65
N THR A 94 22.64 -0.45 -1.08
CA THR A 94 23.07 -0.39 -2.49
C THR A 94 22.22 -1.29 -3.38
N TYR A 95 21.94 -2.52 -2.92
CA TYR A 95 21.03 -3.44 -3.61
C TYR A 95 19.61 -2.88 -3.76
N LYS A 96 19.06 -2.32 -2.68
CA LYS A 96 17.65 -1.89 -2.63
C LYS A 96 17.41 -0.56 -3.33
N ASN A 97 18.28 0.42 -3.11
CA ASN A 97 18.04 1.80 -3.55
C ASN A 97 18.64 2.11 -4.91
N TYR A 98 19.72 1.42 -5.28
CA TYR A 98 20.48 1.65 -6.52
C TYR A 98 20.43 0.45 -7.47
N GLY A 99 19.63 -0.57 -7.16
CA GLY A 99 19.34 -1.67 -8.10
C GLY A 99 20.52 -2.58 -8.42
N CYS A 100 21.67 -2.41 -7.75
CA CYS A 100 22.84 -3.24 -7.99
C CYS A 100 22.56 -4.72 -7.67
N ARG A 101 23.05 -5.62 -8.51
CA ARG A 101 22.87 -7.08 -8.41
C ARG A 101 24.18 -7.86 -8.40
N CYS A 102 25.33 -7.20 -8.22
CA CYS A 102 26.61 -7.90 -8.08
C CYS A 102 26.61 -8.83 -6.86
N ASP A 103 27.47 -9.85 -6.86
CA ASP A 103 27.52 -10.88 -5.81
C ASP A 103 27.68 -10.29 -4.40
N ARG A 104 28.48 -9.24 -4.25
CA ARG A 104 28.68 -8.57 -2.95
C ARG A 104 27.40 -7.93 -2.43
N CYS A 105 26.66 -7.23 -3.30
CA CYS A 105 25.39 -6.59 -2.96
C CYS A 105 24.29 -7.63 -2.69
N LEU A 106 24.28 -8.72 -3.45
CA LEU A 106 23.36 -9.84 -3.27
C LEU A 106 23.60 -10.54 -1.93
N ALA A 107 24.85 -10.92 -1.63
CA ALA A 107 25.22 -11.53 -0.36
C ALA A 107 24.85 -10.64 0.85
N ALA A 108 25.07 -9.32 0.75
CA ALA A 108 24.68 -8.37 1.79
C ALA A 108 23.15 -8.29 1.98
N HIS A 109 22.39 -8.37 0.89
CA HIS A 109 20.93 -8.43 0.96
C HIS A 109 20.44 -9.72 1.63
N ASP A 110 21.01 -10.86 1.26
CA ASP A 110 20.65 -12.16 1.80
C ASP A 110 20.97 -12.26 3.29
N ALA A 111 22.16 -11.79 3.70
CA ALA A 111 22.53 -11.69 5.11
C ALA A 111 21.53 -10.85 5.91
N HIS A 112 21.09 -9.71 5.34
CA HIS A 112 20.06 -8.87 5.97
C HIS A 112 18.72 -9.59 6.11
N LEU A 113 18.27 -10.32 5.07
CA LEU A 113 17.03 -11.08 5.12
C LEU A 113 17.10 -12.23 6.14
N ALA A 114 18.22 -12.95 6.20
CA ALA A 114 18.47 -13.99 7.19
C ALA A 114 18.39 -13.42 8.62
N ALA A 115 19.09 -12.32 8.89
CA ALA A 115 19.02 -11.66 10.19
C ALA A 115 17.59 -11.17 10.54
N ARG A 116 16.84 -10.67 9.55
CA ARG A 116 15.43 -10.27 9.74
C ARG A 116 14.52 -11.46 10.06
N ARG A 117 14.74 -12.62 9.43
CA ARG A 117 14.00 -13.85 9.72
C ARG A 117 14.33 -14.36 11.11
N ALA A 118 15.60 -14.37 11.51
CA ALA A 118 16.02 -14.73 12.87
C ALA A 118 15.32 -13.85 13.92
N ARG A 119 15.34 -12.52 13.77
CA ARG A 119 14.62 -11.59 14.68
C ARG A 119 13.12 -11.82 14.74
N ARG A 120 12.50 -12.30 13.66
CA ARG A 120 11.07 -12.64 13.66
C ARG A 120 10.82 -13.95 14.39
N ALA A 121 11.70 -14.94 14.21
CA ALA A 121 11.63 -16.21 14.91
C ALA A 121 11.80 -16.02 16.42
N THR A 122 12.75 -15.19 16.87
CA THR A 122 12.91 -14.88 18.30
C THR A 122 11.66 -14.21 18.87
N ARG A 123 11.14 -13.17 18.22
CA ARG A 123 9.90 -12.50 18.67
C ARG A 123 8.68 -13.42 18.70
N ALA A 124 8.61 -14.39 17.78
CA ALA A 124 7.56 -15.39 17.78
C ALA A 124 7.70 -16.36 18.95
N ALA A 125 8.93 -16.81 19.24
CA ALA A 125 9.21 -17.65 20.41
C ALA A 125 8.92 -16.92 21.73
N ASP A 126 9.23 -15.62 21.79
CA ASP A 126 9.03 -14.78 22.97
C ASP A 126 7.58 -14.27 23.13
N GLY A 127 6.67 -14.60 22.20
CA GLY A 127 5.28 -14.11 22.22
C GLY A 127 5.11 -12.60 21.95
N THR A 128 6.17 -11.89 21.56
CA THR A 128 6.15 -10.43 21.26
C THR A 128 5.89 -10.11 19.77
N ALA A 129 5.52 -11.13 19.00
CA ALA A 129 5.14 -10.96 17.59
C ALA A 129 3.80 -10.23 17.48
N VAL A 130 3.78 -9.10 16.76
CA VAL A 130 2.55 -8.37 16.45
C VAL A 130 1.82 -9.12 15.33
N PRO A 131 0.54 -9.53 15.52
CA PRO A 131 -0.24 -10.16 14.46
C PRO A 131 -0.39 -9.20 13.27
N ARG A 132 -0.30 -9.74 12.05
CA ARG A 132 -0.42 -8.98 10.80
C ARG A 132 -1.87 -8.72 10.42
#